data_AF-A0A6P2FR95-F1
#
_entry.id   AF-A0A6P2FR95-F1
#
_cell.length_a   1.000
_cell.length_b   1.000
_cell.length_c   1.000
_cell.angle_alpha   90.00
_cell.angle_beta   90.00
_cell.angle_gamma   90.00
#
_symmetry.space_group_name_H-M   'P 1'
#
loop_
_entity.id
_entity.type
_entity.pdbx_description
1 polymer ?
#
loop_
_entity_poly.entity_id
_entity_poly.type
_entity_poly.pdbx_seq_one_letter_code
_entity_poly.pdbx_strand_id
1 'polypeptide(L)'
;MLKRRAAHVVGFTLVELMVTIVLLAILLALGFPSMTAWIRNSKIRTVADALQNGLRLAQAEALRRSRQTVFSLTNSTSPATSLTAVANGRNWSINTVQLLTDETAQFVEAGVLSSVGNDVQITGPVSICFNSLGRLVANATPGPSGASCAAAAATYDVTMTGVDHRPLRVLVSLGGQVRMCDPARNLSTSPDGCP
;
A
#
# COMPACT_ATOMS: atom_id res chain seq x y z
N MET A 1 24.38 -22.45 66.04
CA MET A 1 24.17 -23.52 65.04
C MET A 1 22.91 -23.21 64.23
N LEU A 2 23.03 -22.67 63.02
CA LEU A 2 21.89 -22.36 62.14
C LEU A 2 21.60 -23.56 61.22
N LYS A 3 20.46 -24.23 61.44
CA LYS A 3 19.92 -25.27 60.55
C LYS A 3 19.46 -24.63 59.23
N ARG A 4 20.23 -24.78 58.15
CA ARG A 4 19.75 -24.52 56.79
C ARG A 4 18.70 -25.57 56.44
N ARG A 5 17.45 -25.16 56.22
CA ARG A 5 16.45 -26.01 55.56
C ARG A 5 16.83 -26.10 54.08
N ALA A 6 17.14 -27.29 53.60
CA ALA A 6 17.25 -27.54 52.17
C ALA A 6 15.84 -27.42 51.56
N ALA A 7 15.67 -26.52 50.61
CA ALA A 7 14.46 -26.46 49.81
C ALA A 7 14.44 -27.69 48.89
N HIS A 8 13.39 -28.51 49.00
CA HIS A 8 13.19 -29.64 48.11
C HIS A 8 12.87 -29.08 46.71
N VAL A 9 13.75 -29.30 45.74
CA VAL A 9 13.44 -29.02 44.34
C VAL A 9 12.42 -30.07 43.91
N VAL A 10 11.18 -29.64 43.68
CA VAL A 10 10.12 -30.49 43.13
C VAL A 10 10.32 -30.51 41.61
N GLY A 11 10.61 -31.68 41.06
CA GLY A 11 10.75 -31.88 39.61
C GLY A 11 9.39 -32.07 38.93
N PHE A 12 9.30 -31.70 37.66
CA PHE A 12 8.12 -31.95 36.82
C PHE A 12 7.99 -33.45 36.50
N THR A 13 6.78 -33.99 36.52
CA THR A 13 6.57 -35.38 36.12
C THR A 13 6.53 -35.52 34.59
N LEU A 14 6.89 -36.71 34.06
CA LEU A 14 6.80 -36.98 32.61
C LEU A 14 5.38 -36.76 32.09
N VAL A 15 4.37 -37.16 32.88
CA VAL A 15 2.95 -36.99 32.53
C VAL A 15 2.58 -35.50 32.46
N GLU A 16 3.04 -34.68 33.40
CA GLU A 16 2.79 -33.24 33.40
C GLU A 16 3.41 -32.54 32.18
N LEU A 17 4.61 -32.98 31.77
CA LEU A 17 5.25 -32.49 30.54
C LEU A 17 4.46 -32.92 29.29
N MET A 18 3.94 -34.15 29.24
CA MET A 18 3.11 -34.59 28.10
C MET A 18 1.79 -33.80 28.03
N VAL A 19 1.12 -33.57 29.17
CA VAL A 19 -0.13 -32.79 29.20
C VAL A 19 0.11 -31.34 28.78
N THR A 20 1.19 -30.71 29.26
CA THR A 20 1.52 -29.32 28.85
C THR A 20 1.84 -29.21 27.37
N ILE A 21 2.56 -30.16 26.77
CA ILE A 21 2.83 -30.18 25.32
C ILE A 21 1.53 -30.36 24.52
N VAL A 22 0.65 -31.26 24.95
CA VAL A 22 -0.64 -31.48 24.28
C VAL A 22 -1.51 -30.23 24.34
N LEU A 23 -1.59 -29.58 25.51
CA LEU A 23 -2.32 -28.32 25.65
C LEU A 23 -1.72 -27.20 24.79
N LEU A 24 -0.39 -27.09 24.76
CA LEU A 24 0.30 -26.13 23.90
C LEU A 24 0.00 -26.38 22.41
N ALA A 25 0.02 -27.64 21.97
CA ALA A 25 -0.29 -28.00 20.59
C ALA A 25 -1.73 -27.63 20.20
N ILE A 26 -2.71 -27.86 21.10
CA ILE A 26 -4.11 -27.46 20.89
C ILE A 26 -4.23 -25.93 20.79
N LEU A 27 -3.59 -25.19 21.69
CA LEU A 27 -3.61 -23.73 21.67
C LEU A 27 -2.98 -23.15 20.40
N LEU A 28 -1.85 -23.71 19.95
CA LEU A 28 -1.21 -23.30 18.71
C LEU A 28 -2.08 -23.59 17.48
N ALA A 29 -2.75 -24.74 17.44
CA ALA A 29 -3.65 -25.11 16.34
C ALA A 29 -4.82 -24.13 16.19
N LEU A 30 -5.36 -23.63 17.30
CA LEU A 30 -6.45 -22.64 17.29
C LEU A 30 -5.95 -21.21 17.00
N GLY A 31 -4.76 -20.84 17.49
CA GLY A 31 -4.22 -19.49 17.36
C GLY A 31 -3.65 -19.17 15.97
N PHE A 32 -2.92 -20.11 15.35
CA PHE A 32 -2.18 -19.89 14.10
C PHE A 32 -3.02 -19.40 12.90
N PRO A 33 -4.24 -19.93 12.60
CA PRO A 33 -4.98 -19.50 11.42
C PRO A 33 -5.32 -17.99 11.46
N SER A 34 -5.65 -17.45 12.64
CA SER A 34 -5.99 -16.02 12.80
C SER A 34 -4.81 -15.08 12.49
N MET A 35 -3.58 -15.51 12.78
CA MET A 35 -2.37 -14.74 12.50
C MET A 35 -2.12 -14.61 10.99
N THR A 36 -2.42 -15.65 10.21
CA THR A 36 -2.23 -15.61 8.75
C THR A 36 -3.14 -14.57 8.08
N ALA A 37 -4.42 -14.55 8.43
CA ALA A 37 -5.37 -13.55 7.94
C ALA A 37 -4.98 -12.12 8.34
N TRP A 38 -4.49 -11.94 9.57
CA TRP A 38 -4.00 -10.65 10.04
C TRP A 38 -2.78 -10.16 9.21
N ILE A 39 -1.80 -11.03 8.94
CA ILE A 39 -0.63 -10.67 8.11
C ILE A 39 -1.06 -10.27 6.69
N ARG A 40 -1.99 -11.01 6.08
CA ARG A 40 -2.52 -10.70 4.74
C ARG A 40 -3.16 -9.32 4.68
N ASN A 41 -4.04 -9.03 5.64
CA ASN A 41 -4.72 -7.74 5.75
C ASN A 41 -3.74 -6.60 6.03
N SER A 42 -2.71 -6.84 6.85
CA SER A 42 -1.64 -5.89 7.10
C SER A 42 -0.86 -5.56 5.82
N LYS A 43 -0.51 -6.55 4.99
CA LYS A 43 0.14 -6.32 3.68
C LYS A 43 -0.72 -5.45 2.75
N ILE A 44 -2.01 -5.77 2.60
CA ILE A 44 -2.94 -4.97 1.77
C ILE A 44 -3.00 -3.53 2.29
N ARG A 45 -3.17 -3.35 3.60
CA ARG A 45 -3.19 -2.02 4.24
C ARG A 45 -1.91 -1.24 4.00
N THR A 46 -0.75 -1.84 4.21
CA THR A 46 0.54 -1.17 3.95
C THR A 46 0.67 -0.70 2.51
N VAL A 47 0.29 -1.53 1.53
CA VAL A 47 0.32 -1.14 0.11
C VAL A 47 -0.69 -0.02 -0.20
N ALA A 48 -1.91 -0.13 0.33
CA ALA A 48 -2.95 0.88 0.13
C ALA A 48 -2.58 2.23 0.79
N ASP A 49 -1.97 2.21 1.98
CA ASP A 49 -1.50 3.41 2.69
C ASP A 49 -0.36 4.07 1.93
N ALA A 50 0.62 3.28 1.47
CA ALA A 50 1.72 3.78 0.66
C ALA A 50 1.23 4.42 -0.64
N LEU A 51 0.24 3.80 -1.31
CA LEU A 51 -0.37 4.33 -2.53
C LEU A 51 -1.15 5.62 -2.26
N GLN A 52 -1.99 5.65 -1.22
CA GLN A 52 -2.72 6.85 -0.81
C GLN A 52 -1.76 7.99 -0.49
N ASN A 53 -0.71 7.72 0.27
CA ASN A 53 0.27 8.73 0.67
C ASN A 53 1.05 9.26 -0.54
N GLY A 54 1.47 8.38 -1.46
CA GLY A 54 2.13 8.79 -2.70
C GLY A 54 1.25 9.66 -3.59
N LEU A 55 -0.04 9.32 -3.74
CA LEU A 55 -1.00 10.13 -4.49
C LEU A 55 -1.25 11.50 -3.84
N ARG A 56 -1.42 11.54 -2.51
CA ARG A 56 -1.55 12.81 -1.76
C ARG A 56 -0.30 13.67 -1.88
N LEU A 57 0.88 13.05 -1.84
CA LEU A 57 2.15 13.73 -2.02
C LEU A 57 2.25 14.31 -3.44
N ALA A 58 1.87 13.55 -4.47
CA ALA A 58 1.87 14.06 -5.85
C ALA A 58 0.95 15.27 -6.01
N GLN A 59 -0.24 15.22 -5.42
CA GLN A 59 -1.18 16.35 -5.38
C GLN A 59 -0.58 17.55 -4.63
N ALA A 60 -0.01 17.34 -3.45
CA ALA A 60 0.58 18.38 -2.63
C ALA A 60 1.79 19.04 -3.32
N GLU A 61 2.61 18.26 -4.01
CA GLU A 61 3.76 18.76 -4.77
C GLU A 61 3.32 19.55 -6.00
N ALA A 62 2.20 19.20 -6.64
CA ALA A 62 1.63 19.99 -7.72
C ALA A 62 1.20 21.39 -7.25
N LEU A 63 0.52 21.44 -6.10
CA LEU A 63 0.12 22.69 -5.44
C LEU A 63 1.34 23.50 -5.01
N ARG A 64 2.26 22.87 -4.28
CA ARG A 64 3.46 23.50 -3.72
C ARG A 64 4.35 24.12 -4.79
N ARG A 65 4.53 23.42 -5.92
CA ARG A 65 5.38 23.89 -7.03
C ARG A 65 4.63 24.79 -8.00
N SER A 66 3.30 24.91 -7.89
CA SER A 66 2.46 25.55 -8.90
C SER A 66 2.70 24.97 -10.31
N ARG A 67 2.98 23.67 -10.40
CA ARG A 67 3.30 22.96 -11.64
C ARG A 67 2.60 21.62 -11.67
N GLN A 68 2.32 21.12 -12.88
CA GLN A 68 1.74 19.80 -13.02
C GLN A 68 2.74 18.72 -12.57
N THR A 69 2.25 17.73 -11.83
CA THR A 69 3.00 16.53 -11.45
C THR A 69 2.34 15.29 -12.03
N VAL A 70 3.13 14.24 -12.20
CA VAL A 70 2.66 12.92 -12.60
C VAL A 70 3.07 11.89 -11.55
N PHE A 71 2.08 11.15 -11.05
CA PHE A 71 2.27 9.93 -10.27
C PHE A 71 2.28 8.76 -11.25
N SER A 72 3.29 7.89 -11.20
CA SER A 72 3.39 6.69 -12.05
C SER A 72 3.74 5.45 -11.22
N LEU A 73 3.01 4.36 -11.42
CA LEU A 73 3.41 3.02 -10.96
C LEU A 73 4.52 2.49 -11.87
N THR A 74 5.58 1.94 -11.31
CA THR A 74 6.75 1.49 -12.07
C THR A 74 7.45 0.29 -11.43
N ASN A 75 8.28 -0.41 -12.18
CA ASN A 75 9.23 -1.39 -11.67
C ASN A 75 10.68 -0.89 -11.73
N SER A 76 10.90 0.31 -12.25
CA SER A 76 12.22 0.94 -12.26
C SER A 76 12.68 1.25 -10.84
N THR A 77 13.97 1.10 -10.58
CA THR A 77 14.60 1.56 -9.34
C THR A 77 14.66 3.08 -9.33
N SER A 78 14.46 3.69 -8.17
CA SER A 78 14.51 5.14 -7.98
C SER A 78 15.76 5.56 -7.20
N PRO A 79 16.32 6.77 -7.42
CA PRO A 79 15.94 7.77 -8.42
C PRO A 79 16.40 7.39 -9.83
N ALA A 80 15.55 7.61 -10.84
CA ALA A 80 15.88 7.39 -12.24
C ALA A 80 15.36 8.54 -13.12
N THR A 81 16.15 8.91 -14.13
CA THR A 81 15.82 9.96 -15.11
C THR A 81 14.93 9.45 -16.25
N SER A 82 14.83 8.13 -16.40
CA SER A 82 13.86 7.45 -17.25
C SER A 82 13.23 6.30 -16.47
N LEU A 83 11.92 6.13 -16.62
CA LEU A 83 11.19 5.04 -15.97
C LEU A 83 10.11 4.52 -16.90
N THR A 84 9.59 3.34 -16.64
CA THR A 84 8.48 2.80 -17.43
C THR A 84 7.27 2.64 -16.53
N ALA A 85 6.18 3.33 -16.88
CA ALA A 85 4.92 3.12 -16.20
C ALA A 85 4.40 1.71 -16.49
N VAL A 86 3.98 1.01 -15.45
CA VAL A 86 3.54 -0.39 -15.56
C VAL A 86 2.32 -0.63 -14.67
N ALA A 87 1.40 -1.44 -15.16
CA ALA A 87 0.31 -1.95 -14.33
C ALA A 87 0.91 -2.78 -13.19
N ASN A 88 0.31 -2.68 -12.00
CA ASN A 88 0.75 -3.45 -10.85
C ASN A 88 2.25 -3.25 -10.50
N GLY A 89 2.74 -2.01 -10.63
CA GLY A 89 4.14 -1.67 -10.37
C GLY A 89 4.54 -1.87 -8.91
N ARG A 90 5.77 -2.37 -8.69
CA ARG A 90 6.36 -2.61 -7.36
C ARG A 90 6.92 -1.36 -6.70
N ASN A 91 6.98 -0.26 -7.44
CA ASN A 91 7.37 1.06 -6.98
C ASN A 91 6.37 2.09 -7.51
N TRP A 92 6.39 3.28 -6.93
CA TRP A 92 5.78 4.47 -7.51
C TRP A 92 6.78 5.61 -7.57
N SER A 93 6.61 6.51 -8.52
CA SER A 93 7.44 7.71 -8.69
C SER A 93 6.57 8.91 -9.01
N ILE A 94 7.01 10.07 -8.49
CA ILE A 94 6.43 11.38 -8.73
C ILE A 94 7.46 12.20 -9.48
N ASN A 95 7.06 12.75 -10.62
CA ASN A 95 7.88 13.68 -11.39
C ASN A 95 7.09 14.95 -11.72
N THR A 96 7.78 16.06 -11.95
CA THR A 96 7.16 17.23 -12.58
C THR A 96 6.95 16.99 -14.07
N VAL A 97 5.97 17.67 -14.64
CA VAL A 97 5.70 17.66 -16.07
C VAL A 97 6.47 18.79 -16.78
N GLN A 98 6.97 18.49 -17.98
CA GLN A 98 7.63 19.46 -18.85
C GLN A 98 6.64 20.55 -19.30
N LEU A 99 7.00 21.83 -19.17
CA LEU A 99 6.20 22.97 -19.64
C LEU A 99 6.68 23.49 -20.99
N LEU A 100 7.97 23.35 -21.28
CA LEU A 100 8.61 23.82 -22.50
C LEU A 100 9.16 22.62 -23.27
N THR A 101 9.18 22.73 -24.60
CA THR A 101 10.03 21.89 -25.44
C THR A 101 11.49 22.05 -24.99
N ASP A 102 12.18 20.93 -24.77
CA ASP A 102 13.55 20.82 -24.22
C ASP A 102 13.70 20.93 -22.69
N GLU A 103 12.58 21.04 -21.94
CA GLU A 103 12.62 20.84 -20.50
C GLU A 103 12.63 19.35 -20.13
N THR A 104 13.40 18.96 -19.11
CA THR A 104 13.34 17.61 -18.55
C THR A 104 12.42 17.56 -17.34
N ALA A 105 11.63 16.48 -17.27
CA ALA A 105 10.81 16.20 -16.10
C ALA A 105 11.73 15.96 -14.89
N GLN A 106 11.44 16.62 -13.77
CA GLN A 106 12.27 16.53 -12.57
C GLN A 106 11.72 15.48 -11.62
N PHE A 107 12.63 14.68 -11.07
CA PHE A 107 12.33 13.77 -9.98
C PHE A 107 11.88 14.54 -8.74
N VAL A 108 10.78 14.09 -8.13
CA VAL A 108 10.26 14.66 -6.89
C VAL A 108 10.47 13.68 -5.74
N GLU A 109 9.85 12.50 -5.83
CA GLU A 109 9.90 11.47 -4.78
C GLU A 109 9.54 10.10 -5.39
N ALA A 110 9.89 9.02 -4.71
CA ALA A 110 9.43 7.67 -5.04
C ALA A 110 9.27 6.82 -3.78
N GLY A 111 8.50 5.74 -3.91
CA GLY A 111 8.35 4.76 -2.84
C GLY A 111 8.28 3.34 -3.37
N VAL A 112 8.53 2.40 -2.45
CA VAL A 112 8.51 0.97 -2.71
C VAL A 112 7.20 0.36 -2.22
N LEU A 113 6.63 -0.54 -3.01
CA LEU A 113 5.43 -1.32 -2.71
C LEU A 113 5.83 -2.80 -2.62
N SER A 114 6.59 -3.15 -1.57
CA SER A 114 7.35 -4.39 -1.45
C SER A 114 6.54 -5.69 -1.58
N SER A 115 5.26 -5.67 -1.22
CA SER A 115 4.36 -6.83 -1.31
C SER A 115 3.69 -7.01 -2.67
N VAL A 116 3.77 -6.01 -3.54
CA VAL A 116 3.16 -6.03 -4.87
C VAL A 116 3.90 -6.99 -5.79
N GLY A 117 3.14 -7.76 -6.58
CA GLY A 117 3.67 -8.76 -7.52
C GLY A 117 4.03 -10.11 -6.90
N ASN A 118 4.12 -10.19 -5.57
CA ASN A 118 4.27 -11.46 -4.85
C ASN A 118 2.89 -12.01 -4.46
N ASP A 119 2.20 -11.28 -3.61
CA ASP A 119 0.91 -11.66 -3.03
C ASP A 119 -0.16 -10.61 -3.32
N VAL A 120 0.21 -9.34 -3.26
CA VAL A 120 -0.69 -8.19 -3.42
C VAL A 120 -0.70 -7.73 -4.87
N GLN A 121 -1.88 -7.36 -5.36
CA GLN A 121 -2.12 -6.85 -6.71
C GLN A 121 -2.77 -5.46 -6.62
N ILE A 122 -2.33 -4.55 -7.49
CA ILE A 122 -2.91 -3.23 -7.69
C ILE A 122 -3.54 -3.19 -9.07
N THR A 123 -4.85 -2.95 -9.12
CA THR A 123 -5.60 -2.73 -10.36
C THR A 123 -6.05 -1.27 -10.43
N GLY A 124 -5.65 -0.55 -11.48
CA GLY A 124 -5.97 0.86 -11.66
C GLY A 124 -5.10 1.52 -12.74
N PRO A 125 -5.21 2.85 -12.94
CA PRO A 125 -4.40 3.57 -13.91
C PRO A 125 -2.90 3.51 -13.59
N VAL A 126 -2.06 3.29 -14.61
CA VAL A 126 -0.60 3.26 -14.42
C VAL A 126 -0.02 4.64 -14.09
N SER A 127 -0.72 5.71 -14.47
CA SER A 127 -0.34 7.09 -14.16
C SER A 127 -1.54 8.01 -13.98
N ILE A 128 -1.35 9.03 -13.15
CA ILE A 128 -2.32 10.10 -12.91
C ILE A 128 -1.57 11.43 -12.83
N CYS A 129 -2.15 12.49 -13.39
CA CYS A 129 -1.58 13.82 -13.38
C CYS A 129 -2.41 14.78 -12.55
N PHE A 130 -1.75 15.54 -11.69
CA PHE A 130 -2.35 16.64 -10.93
C PHE A 130 -1.88 17.97 -11.50
N ASN A 131 -2.80 18.86 -11.84
CA ASN A 131 -2.46 20.24 -12.23
C ASN A 131 -2.05 21.09 -11.02
N SER A 132 -1.68 22.35 -11.23
CA SER A 132 -1.26 23.29 -10.17
C SER A 132 -2.36 23.63 -9.15
N LEU A 133 -3.61 23.25 -9.38
CA LEU A 133 -4.72 23.36 -8.44
C LEU A 133 -5.01 22.03 -7.71
N GLY A 134 -4.16 21.01 -7.92
CA GLY A 134 -4.33 19.68 -7.34
C GLY A 134 -5.48 18.88 -7.93
N ARG A 135 -5.99 19.24 -9.12
CA ARG A 135 -7.08 18.54 -9.84
C ARG A 135 -6.51 17.55 -10.86
N LEU A 136 -7.24 16.46 -11.13
CA LEU A 136 -6.87 15.55 -12.21
C LEU A 136 -6.99 16.20 -13.59
N VAL A 137 -5.97 16.01 -14.42
CA VAL A 137 -5.88 16.61 -15.76
C VAL A 137 -5.39 15.58 -16.78
N ALA A 138 -5.87 15.70 -18.01
CA ALA A 138 -5.39 14.88 -19.11
C ALA A 138 -4.04 15.41 -19.59
N ASN A 139 -3.10 14.50 -19.87
CA ASN A 139 -1.82 14.83 -20.48
C ASN A 139 -1.29 13.60 -21.22
N ALA A 140 -1.06 13.74 -22.54
CA ALA A 140 -0.61 12.64 -23.37
C ALA A 140 0.87 12.27 -23.15
N THR A 141 1.68 13.23 -22.70
CA THR A 141 3.14 13.11 -22.56
C THR A 141 3.62 13.79 -21.26
N PRO A 142 3.23 13.30 -20.08
CA PRO A 142 3.50 13.96 -18.81
C PRO A 142 4.94 13.84 -18.30
N GLY A 143 5.82 13.08 -18.95
CA GLY A 143 7.21 12.97 -18.51
C GLY A 143 7.85 11.63 -18.86
N PRO A 144 8.81 11.14 -18.04
CA PRO A 144 9.76 10.12 -18.47
C PRO A 144 9.15 8.72 -18.46
N SER A 145 7.91 8.56 -17.99
CA SER A 145 7.27 7.27 -17.75
C SER A 145 6.69 6.60 -19.00
N GLY A 146 6.54 7.36 -20.09
CA GLY A 146 5.91 6.92 -21.33
C GLY A 146 4.39 6.68 -21.25
N ALA A 147 3.74 7.02 -20.12
CA ALA A 147 2.30 6.85 -19.96
C ALA A 147 1.53 8.17 -20.02
N SER A 148 0.28 8.10 -20.47
CA SER A 148 -0.64 9.24 -20.50
C SER A 148 -1.52 9.32 -19.25
N CYS A 149 -2.04 10.50 -18.98
CA CYS A 149 -3.00 10.79 -17.93
C CYS A 149 -4.36 11.12 -18.52
N ALA A 150 -5.43 10.69 -17.87
CA ALA A 150 -6.80 11.05 -18.19
C ALA A 150 -7.39 12.03 -17.18
N ALA A 151 -8.27 12.94 -17.62
CA ALA A 151 -9.02 13.85 -16.76
C ALA A 151 -10.30 13.19 -16.21
N ALA A 152 -10.15 12.07 -15.50
CA ALA A 152 -11.26 11.29 -14.96
C ALA A 152 -10.96 10.85 -13.53
N ALA A 153 -12.00 10.65 -12.71
CA ALA A 153 -11.84 10.04 -11.41
C ALA A 153 -11.21 8.66 -11.55
N ALA A 154 -10.25 8.35 -10.67
CA ALA A 154 -9.47 7.13 -10.72
C ALA A 154 -9.73 6.26 -9.50
N THR A 155 -9.60 4.95 -9.70
CA THR A 155 -9.74 3.94 -8.65
C THR A 155 -8.54 3.01 -8.72
N TYR A 156 -7.95 2.74 -7.56
CA TYR A 156 -6.96 1.70 -7.36
C TYR A 156 -7.50 0.65 -6.40
N ASP A 157 -7.68 -0.56 -6.90
CA ASP A 157 -8.01 -1.72 -6.08
C ASP A 157 -6.75 -2.44 -5.64
N VAL A 158 -6.59 -2.57 -4.32
CA VAL A 158 -5.51 -3.31 -3.68
C VAL A 158 -6.09 -4.61 -3.15
N THR A 159 -5.76 -5.70 -3.83
CA THR A 159 -6.27 -7.05 -3.53
C THR A 159 -5.11 -8.00 -3.27
N MET A 160 -5.40 -9.18 -2.74
CA MET A 160 -4.40 -10.23 -2.54
C MET A 160 -4.90 -11.52 -3.17
N THR A 161 -3.99 -12.37 -3.64
CA THR A 161 -4.34 -13.71 -4.12
C THR A 161 -4.73 -14.64 -2.94
N GLY A 162 -5.74 -15.49 -3.16
CA GLY A 162 -6.22 -16.45 -2.17
C GLY A 162 -7.49 -16.03 -1.42
N VAL A 163 -7.99 -16.95 -0.57
CA VAL A 163 -9.21 -16.76 0.24
C VAL A 163 -8.94 -15.95 1.51
N ASP A 164 -9.97 -15.34 2.09
CA ASP A 164 -9.95 -14.62 3.38
C ASP A 164 -8.97 -13.43 3.45
N HIS A 165 -9.22 -12.43 2.61
CA HIS A 165 -8.53 -11.14 2.68
C HIS A 165 -9.54 -9.99 2.62
N ARG A 166 -9.17 -8.84 3.19
CA ARG A 166 -9.97 -7.63 3.14
C ARG A 166 -9.37 -6.67 2.11
N PRO A 167 -9.93 -6.58 0.88
CA PRO A 167 -9.43 -5.66 -0.12
C PRO A 167 -9.59 -4.21 0.34
N LEU A 168 -8.76 -3.32 -0.18
CA LEU A 168 -8.85 -1.89 0.04
C LEU A 168 -8.84 -1.16 -1.29
N ARG A 169 -9.58 -0.07 -1.37
CA ARG A 169 -9.70 0.75 -2.56
C ARG A 169 -9.22 2.16 -2.28
N VAL A 170 -8.34 2.68 -3.12
CA VAL A 170 -7.94 4.10 -3.10
C VAL A 170 -8.63 4.82 -4.24
N LEU A 171 -9.45 5.80 -3.90
CA LEU A 171 -10.20 6.64 -4.82
C LEU A 171 -9.50 7.98 -4.97
N VAL A 172 -9.40 8.44 -6.22
CA VAL A 172 -8.97 9.80 -6.55
C VAL A 172 -10.10 10.48 -7.31
N SER A 173 -10.77 11.43 -6.67
CA SER A 173 -11.84 12.18 -7.33
C SER A 173 -11.27 13.04 -8.47
N LEU A 174 -12.14 13.48 -9.39
CA LEU A 174 -11.74 14.45 -10.41
C LEU A 174 -11.17 15.74 -9.80
N GLY A 175 -11.65 16.14 -8.61
CA GLY A 175 -11.13 17.26 -7.82
C GLY A 175 -9.79 16.99 -7.12
N GLY A 176 -9.22 15.79 -7.28
CA GLY A 176 -7.94 15.36 -6.72
C GLY A 176 -7.98 14.86 -5.28
N GLN A 177 -9.13 14.93 -4.60
CA GLN A 177 -9.25 14.33 -3.27
C GLN A 177 -8.91 12.83 -3.31
N VAL A 178 -7.94 12.42 -2.50
CA VAL A 178 -7.50 11.03 -2.35
C VAL A 178 -8.05 10.46 -1.05
N ARG A 179 -8.80 9.35 -1.14
CA ARG A 179 -9.33 8.63 0.03
C ARG A 179 -9.22 7.13 -0.13
N MET A 180 -9.15 6.43 0.98
CA MET A 180 -9.19 4.97 1.04
C MET A 180 -10.56 4.55 1.55
N CYS A 181 -11.08 3.44 1.04
CA CYS A 181 -12.29 2.81 1.51
C CYS A 181 -12.21 1.29 1.36
N ASP A 182 -13.13 0.60 2.02
CA ASP A 182 -13.37 -0.83 1.90
C ASP A 182 -14.48 -1.06 0.85
N PRO A 183 -14.18 -1.70 -0.29
CA PRO A 183 -15.16 -1.95 -1.35
C PRO A 183 -16.22 -2.98 -0.96
N ALA A 184 -16.02 -3.76 0.12
CA ALA A 184 -17.03 -4.68 0.64
C ALA A 184 -18.06 -3.98 1.54
N ARG A 185 -17.89 -2.68 1.84
CA ARG A 185 -18.78 -1.88 2.68
C ARG A 185 -19.32 -0.68 1.92
N ASN A 186 -20.52 -0.25 2.25
CA ASN A 186 -21.14 0.95 1.69
C ASN A 186 -20.95 2.15 2.63
N LEU A 187 -20.59 3.31 2.07
CA LEU A 187 -20.40 4.54 2.83
C LEU A 187 -21.64 4.98 3.61
N SER A 188 -22.84 4.68 3.10
CA SER A 188 -24.11 5.01 3.77
C SER A 188 -24.32 4.26 5.09
N THR A 189 -23.70 3.09 5.26
CA THR A 189 -23.84 2.24 6.45
C THR A 189 -22.56 2.10 7.25
N SER A 190 -21.43 2.58 6.75
CA SER A 190 -20.12 2.46 7.39
C SER A 190 -19.16 3.57 6.92
N PRO A 191 -18.49 4.29 7.82
CA PRO A 191 -17.61 5.40 7.45
C PRO A 191 -16.40 4.97 6.60
N ASP A 192 -15.97 3.71 6.74
CA ASP A 192 -14.88 3.14 5.94
C ASP A 192 -15.36 2.62 4.57
N GLY A 193 -16.66 2.69 4.26
CA GLY A 193 -17.23 2.14 3.03
C GLY A 193 -16.93 2.95 1.78
N CYS A 194 -16.94 2.27 0.64
CA CYS A 194 -16.85 2.92 -0.65
C CYS A 194 -18.19 3.57 -1.05
N PRO A 195 -18.17 4.64 -1.88
CA PRO A 195 -19.39 5.32 -2.33
C PRO A 195 -20.22 4.42 -3.26
#